data_AF-A0A7W1XU79-F1
#
_entry.id   AF-A0A7W1XU79-F1
#
_cell.length_a   1.000
_cell.length_b   1.000
_cell.length_c   1.000
_cell.angle_alpha   90.00
_cell.angle_beta   90.00
_cell.angle_gamma   90.00
#
_symmetry.space_group_name_H-M   'P 1'
#
loop_
_entity.id
_entity.type
_entity.pdbx_description
1 polymer ?
#
loop_
_entity_poly.entity_id
_entity_poly.type
_entity_poly.pdbx_seq_one_letter_code
_entity_poly.pdbx_strand_id
1 'polypeptide(L)'
;MMETAIMITNGLAGFAFFAFLGLVVMIAREGKDERARFLGYKLFSFLFVFLFGGLSIIIFYTGWVNVEYKVLRVAITTLSSLTIFSGLIYWMALRKKY
;
A
#
# COMPACT_ATOMS: atom_id res chain seq x y z
N MET A 1 12.78 -20.55 -8.19
CA MET A 1 11.66 -20.09 -7.34
C MET A 1 11.81 -18.64 -6.90
N MET A 2 12.92 -18.26 -6.26
CA MET A 2 13.13 -16.86 -5.82
C MET A 2 13.14 -15.85 -6.96
N GLU A 3 13.74 -16.19 -8.10
CA GLU A 3 13.76 -15.31 -9.29
C GLU A 3 12.35 -15.07 -9.85
N THR A 4 11.52 -16.09 -9.87
CA THR A 4 10.11 -15.99 -10.26
C THR A 4 9.33 -15.08 -9.31
N ALA A 5 9.56 -15.23 -7.99
CA ALA A 5 8.94 -14.37 -6.98
C ALA A 5 9.35 -12.90 -7.17
N ILE A 6 10.63 -12.64 -7.42
CA ILE A 6 11.14 -11.29 -7.72
C ILE A 6 10.46 -10.72 -8.97
N MET A 7 10.37 -11.49 -10.05
CA MET A 7 9.72 -11.07 -11.30
C MET A 7 8.25 -10.71 -11.07
N ILE A 8 7.50 -11.54 -10.34
CA ILE A 8 6.10 -11.28 -9.98
C ILE A 8 6.00 -10.00 -9.14
N THR A 9 6.84 -9.84 -8.11
CA THR A 9 6.78 -8.64 -7.26
C THR A 9 7.15 -7.35 -7.99
N ASN A 10 8.05 -7.41 -8.97
CA ASN A 10 8.37 -6.26 -9.81
C ASN A 10 7.17 -5.89 -10.70
N GLY A 11 6.49 -6.89 -11.28
CA GLY A 11 5.25 -6.68 -12.02
C GLY A 11 4.16 -6.06 -11.15
N LEU A 12 3.97 -6.62 -9.94
CA LEU A 12 3.05 -6.10 -8.93
C LEU A 12 3.33 -4.64 -8.59
N ALA A 13 4.61 -4.28 -8.39
CA ALA A 13 5.02 -2.90 -8.12
C ALA A 13 4.70 -1.97 -9.30
N GLY A 14 4.89 -2.43 -10.54
CA GLY A 14 4.49 -1.70 -11.74
C GLY A 14 2.98 -1.42 -11.76
N PHE A 15 2.15 -2.43 -11.49
CA PHE A 15 0.69 -2.23 -11.38
C PHE A 15 0.32 -1.31 -10.21
N ALA A 16 1.01 -1.42 -9.08
CA ALA A 16 0.80 -0.56 -7.93
C ALA A 16 1.10 0.92 -8.26
N PHE A 17 2.10 1.20 -9.09
CA PHE A 17 2.37 2.55 -9.57
C PHE A 17 1.17 3.13 -10.35
N PHE A 18 0.59 2.36 -11.27
CA PHE A 18 -0.61 2.79 -11.99
C PHE A 18 -1.82 2.98 -11.07
N ALA A 19 -1.99 2.09 -10.08
CA ALA A 19 -3.03 2.24 -9.06
C ALA A 19 -2.84 3.51 -8.22
N PHE A 20 -1.59 3.85 -7.86
CA PHE A 20 -1.27 5.08 -7.16
C PHE A 20 -1.63 6.32 -8.00
N LEU A 21 -1.30 6.34 -9.29
CA LEU A 21 -1.71 7.43 -10.18
C LEU A 21 -3.23 7.56 -10.23
N GLY A 22 -3.95 6.43 -10.34
CA GLY A 22 -5.41 6.41 -10.30
C GLY A 22 -5.96 6.99 -8.99
N LEU A 23 -5.41 6.56 -7.86
CA LEU A 23 -5.77 7.07 -6.54
C LEU A 23 -5.57 8.59 -6.44
N VAL A 24 -4.42 9.10 -6.87
CA VAL A 24 -4.12 10.54 -6.85
C VAL A 24 -5.12 11.33 -7.69
N VAL A 25 -5.41 10.87 -8.90
CA VAL A 25 -6.40 11.52 -9.78
C VAL A 25 -7.80 11.51 -9.16
N MET A 26 -8.20 10.41 -8.53
CA MET A 26 -9.49 10.33 -7.84
C MET A 26 -9.58 11.30 -6.67
N ILE A 27 -8.55 11.35 -5.81
CA ILE A 27 -8.51 12.27 -4.66
C ILE A 27 -8.52 13.73 -5.13
N ALA A 28 -7.74 14.05 -6.17
CA ALA A 28 -7.67 15.42 -6.71
C ALA A 28 -9.02 15.93 -7.25
N ARG A 29 -9.93 15.04 -7.65
CA ARG A 29 -11.27 15.38 -8.15
C ARG A 29 -12.31 15.64 -7.05
N GLU A 30 -12.03 15.26 -5.80
CA GLU A 30 -13.02 15.30 -4.72
C GLU A 30 -13.25 16.72 -4.12
N GLY A 31 -12.47 17.72 -4.54
CA GLY A 31 -12.58 19.11 -4.07
C GLY A 31 -11.77 19.41 -2.81
N LYS A 32 -11.97 20.60 -2.22
CA LYS A 32 -11.21 21.08 -1.03
C LYS A 32 -12.08 21.28 0.22
N ASP A 33 -13.31 20.78 0.19
CA ASP A 33 -14.30 20.96 1.26
C ASP A 33 -13.97 20.12 2.50
N GLU A 34 -14.63 20.40 3.62
CA GLU A 34 -14.43 19.69 4.88
C GLU A 34 -14.62 18.17 4.75
N ARG A 35 -15.58 17.73 3.91
CA ARG A 35 -15.79 16.31 3.59
C ARG A 35 -14.56 15.69 2.93
N ALA A 36 -13.98 16.35 1.92
CA ALA A 36 -12.80 15.84 1.22
C ALA A 36 -11.60 15.71 2.18
N ARG A 37 -11.41 16.69 3.09
CA ARG A 37 -10.39 16.62 4.15
C ARG A 37 -10.62 15.43 5.10
N PHE A 38 -11.86 15.22 5.52
CA PHE A 38 -12.22 14.09 6.39
C PHE A 38 -11.95 12.73 5.73
N LEU A 39 -12.35 12.56 4.46
CA LEU A 39 -12.10 11.34 3.69
C LEU A 39 -10.59 11.11 3.49
N GLY A 40 -9.84 12.17 3.18
CA GLY A 40 -8.39 12.12 3.07
C GLY A 40 -7.71 11.67 4.36
N TYR A 41 -8.13 12.21 5.50
CA TYR A 41 -7.61 11.79 6.81
C TYR A 41 -7.89 10.31 7.10
N LYS A 42 -9.11 9.83 6.81
CA LYS A 42 -9.45 8.41 6.97
C LYS A 42 -8.60 7.51 6.09
N LEU A 43 -8.41 7.90 4.83
CA LEU A 43 -7.55 7.16 3.90
C LEU A 43 -6.10 7.12 4.42
N PHE A 44 -5.55 8.27 4.81
CA PHE A 44 -4.19 8.36 5.35
C PHE A 44 -4.02 7.50 6.60
N SER A 45 -4.93 7.61 7.56
CA SER A 45 -4.89 6.83 8.80
C SER A 45 -4.91 5.31 8.51
N PHE A 46 -5.77 4.86 7.58
CA PHE A 46 -5.80 3.46 7.15
C PHE A 46 -4.48 3.02 6.51
N LEU A 47 -3.97 3.79 5.54
CA LEU A 47 -2.71 3.49 4.84
C LEU A 47 -1.52 3.45 5.81
N PHE A 48 -1.47 4.40 6.75
CA PHE A 48 -0.44 4.47 7.77
C PHE A 48 -0.45 3.23 8.66
N VAL A 49 -1.61 2.88 9.23
CA VAL A 49 -1.73 1.70 10.11
C VAL A 49 -1.41 0.42 9.35
N PHE A 50 -1.88 0.28 8.11
CA PHE A 50 -1.62 -0.90 7.29
C PHE A 50 -0.13 -1.07 6.98
N LEU A 51 0.54 0.01 6.54
CA LEU A 51 1.95 -0.01 6.20
C LEU A 51 2.83 -0.24 7.43
N PHE A 52 2.63 0.53 8.50
CA PHE A 52 3.42 0.40 9.72
C PHE A 52 3.16 -0.92 10.43
N GLY A 53 1.93 -1.42 10.44
CA GLY A 53 1.60 -2.74 10.95
C GLY A 53 2.36 -3.83 10.19
N GLY A 54 2.33 -3.79 8.86
CA GLY A 54 3.08 -4.73 8.03
C GLY A 54 4.59 -4.64 8.23
N LEU A 55 5.15 -3.43 8.28
CA LEU A 55 6.58 -3.21 8.53
C LEU A 55 6.98 -3.73 9.91
N SER A 56 6.17 -3.51 10.93
CA SER A 56 6.42 -4.00 12.29
C SER A 56 6.51 -5.53 12.33
N ILE A 57 5.64 -6.22 11.58
CA ILE A 57 5.68 -7.69 11.45
C ILE A 57 6.97 -8.14 10.76
N ILE A 58 7.36 -7.49 9.66
CA ILE A 58 8.60 -7.81 8.94
C ILE A 58 9.81 -7.63 9.87
N ILE A 59 9.90 -6.49 10.55
CA ILE A 59 11.00 -6.18 11.47
C ILE A 59 11.06 -7.21 12.60
N PHE A 60 9.92 -7.49 13.24
CA PHE A 60 9.83 -8.48 14.31
C PHE A 60 10.32 -9.85 13.86
N TYR A 61 9.88 -10.32 12.68
CA TYR A 61 10.32 -11.59 12.12
C TYR A 61 11.83 -11.61 11.81
N THR A 62 12.34 -10.55 11.19
CA THR A 62 13.78 -10.44 10.85
C THR A 62 14.68 -10.31 12.09
N GLY A 63 14.14 -9.88 13.23
CA GLY A 63 14.88 -9.83 14.49
C GLY A 63 15.14 -11.21 15.10
N TRP A 64 14.36 -12.22 14.71
CA TRP A 64 14.44 -13.58 15.25
C TRP A 64 15.15 -14.55 14.31
N VAL A 65 15.18 -14.24 13.01
CA VAL A 65 15.72 -15.12 11.97
C VAL A 65 16.59 -14.30 11.03
N ASN A 66 17.77 -14.83 10.69
CA ASN A 66 18.59 -14.26 9.62
C ASN A 66 17.88 -14.43 8.28
N VAL A 67 17.35 -13.34 7.74
CA VAL A 67 16.63 -13.32 6.46
C VAL A 67 17.56 -12.81 5.37
N GLU A 68 17.61 -13.53 4.25
CA GLU A 68 18.34 -13.07 3.06
C GLU A 68 17.75 -11.76 2.51
N TYR A 69 18.63 -10.87 2.03
CA TYR A 69 18.22 -9.59 1.43
C TYR A 69 17.17 -9.75 0.32
N LYS A 70 17.26 -10.80 -0.50
CA LYS A 70 16.28 -11.07 -1.58
C LYS A 70 14.87 -11.25 -1.04
N VAL A 71 14.71 -12.01 0.05
CA VAL A 71 13.43 -12.26 0.69
C VAL A 71 12.88 -10.99 1.32
N LEU A 72 13.74 -10.24 2.02
CA LEU A 72 13.36 -8.97 2.63
C LEU A 72 12.86 -7.96 1.57
N ARG A 73 13.60 -7.84 0.46
CA ARG A 73 13.22 -6.97 -0.66
C ARG A 73 11.85 -7.35 -1.22
N VAL A 74 11.62 -8.64 -1.47
CA VAL A 74 10.33 -9.16 -1.95
C VAL A 74 9.21 -8.82 -0.97
N ALA A 75 9.41 -9.05 0.33
CA ALA A 75 8.41 -8.76 1.36
C ALA A 75 8.04 -7.27 1.43
N ILE A 76 9.03 -6.38 1.45
CA ILE A 76 8.81 -4.92 1.51
C ILE A 76 8.13 -4.42 0.23
N THR A 77 8.55 -4.91 -0.94
CA THR A 77 7.97 -4.53 -2.23
C THR A 77 6.51 -4.96 -2.32
N THR A 78 6.21 -6.19 -1.89
CA THR A 78 4.84 -6.68 -1.81
C THR A 78 4.00 -5.87 -0.83
N LEU A 79 4.52 -5.59 0.38
CA LEU A 79 3.79 -4.80 1.37
C LEU A 79 3.45 -3.40 0.85
N SER A 80 4.41 -2.74 0.20
CA SER A 80 4.22 -1.41 -0.37
C SER A 80 3.16 -1.42 -1.48
N SER A 81 3.21 -2.44 -2.34
CA SER A 81 2.24 -2.61 -3.42
C SER A 81 0.84 -2.89 -2.90
N LEU A 82 0.71 -3.80 -1.92
CA LEU A 82 -0.56 -4.11 -1.27
C LEU A 82 -1.14 -2.90 -0.53
N THR A 83 -0.29 -2.06 0.07
CA THR A 83 -0.72 -0.81 0.71
C THR A 83 -1.40 0.13 -0.28
N ILE A 84 -0.86 0.24 -1.50
CA ILE A 84 -1.48 1.07 -2.55
C ILE A 84 -2.82 0.47 -3.00
N PHE A 85 -2.87 -0.83 -3.28
CA PHE A 85 -4.10 -1.49 -3.70
C PHE A 85 -5.19 -1.43 -2.63
N SER A 86 -4.84 -1.67 -1.37
CA SER A 86 -5.77 -1.55 -0.25
C SER A 86 -6.27 -0.11 -0.08
N GLY A 87 -5.38 0.88 -0.26
CA GLY A 87 -5.75 2.29 -0.32
C GLY A 87 -6.79 2.61 -1.39
N LEU A 88 -6.60 2.09 -2.61
CA LEU A 88 -7.51 2.32 -3.73
C LEU A 88 -8.88 1.68 -3.47
N ILE A 89 -8.91 0.44 -2.98
CA ILE A 89 -10.16 -0.24 -2.59
C ILE A 89 -10.86 0.52 -1.47
N TYR A 90 -10.12 0.93 -0.44
CA TYR A 90 -10.66 1.65 0.70
C TYR A 90 -11.19 3.03 0.31
N TRP A 91 -10.50 3.74 -0.58
CA TRP A 91 -10.98 5.01 -1.12
C TRP A 91 -12.31 4.86 -1.86
N MET A 92 -12.43 3.84 -2.73
CA MET A 92 -13.68 3.55 -3.42
C MET A 92 -14.82 3.22 -2.43
N ALA A 93 -14.53 2.46 -1.37
CA ALA A 93 -15.50 2.15 -0.32
C ALA A 93 -15.93 3.40 0.48
N LEU A 94 -14.98 4.28 0.80
CA LEU A 94 -15.26 5.54 1.49
C LEU A 94 -16.16 6.47 0.66
N ARG A 95 -15.85 6.65 -0.63
CA ARG A 95 -16.65 7.47 -1.55
C ARG A 95 -18.06 6.94 -1.77
N LYS A 96 -18.26 5.62 -1.69
CA LYS A 96 -19.59 5.02 -1.81
C LYS A 96 -20.42 5.23 -0.53
N LYS A 97 -19.77 5.30 0.62
CA LYS A 97 -20.43 5.39 1.93
C LYS A 97 -20.81 6.82 2.30
N TYR A 98 -19.96 7.79 1.98
CA TYR A 98 -20.11 9.20 2.30
C TYR A 98 -20.29 9.99 1.03
#